data_AF-A0A7K2WKT6-F1
#
_entry.id   AF-A0A7K2WKT6-F1
#
_cell.length_a   1.000
_cell.length_b   1.000
_cell.length_c   1.000
_cell.angle_alpha   90.00
_cell.angle_beta   90.00
_cell.angle_gamma   90.00
#
_symmetry.space_group_name_H-M   'P 1'
#
loop_
_entity.id
_entity.type
_entity.pdbx_description
1 polymer ?
#
loop_
_entity_poly.entity_id
_entity_poly.type
_entity_poly.pdbx_seq_one_letter_code
_entity_poly.pdbx_strand_id
1 'polypeptide(L)'
;MLAAARGAVLVPTMPPSYELLRREMDAGANVDARMCFYLSALLTAVDEIRSHLIAGNPVVVESYFARCLANHRALGAGIDVTLPADLPQPTAYYLVCAQDERQRRLAHRNKPVSRWDVLAEDAADRITRTYAQFPMYRVDTTGLGPDEVCRTILATDTQGAHRRANAEPVGTHPDLLPPIPCGS
;
A
#
# COMPACT_ATOMS: atom_id res chain seq x y z
N MET A 1 13.34 -8.48 -4.76
CA MET A 1 14.44 -7.67 -5.34
C MET A 1 14.74 -6.45 -4.48
N LEU A 2 13.79 -5.51 -4.30
CA LEU A 2 14.01 -4.31 -3.46
C LEU A 2 14.40 -4.63 -2.01
N ALA A 3 13.72 -5.61 -1.37
CA ALA A 3 14.05 -6.04 -0.01
C ALA A 3 15.52 -6.46 0.10
N ALA A 4 15.97 -7.36 -0.78
CA ALA A 4 17.37 -7.80 -0.86
C ALA A 4 18.33 -6.63 -1.10
N ALA A 5 18.01 -5.72 -2.02
CA ALA A 5 18.84 -4.54 -2.30
C ALA A 5 18.97 -3.58 -1.10
N ARG A 6 18.03 -3.61 -0.15
CA ARG A 6 18.05 -2.83 1.09
C ARG A 6 18.59 -3.60 2.31
N GLY A 7 18.93 -4.88 2.16
CA GLY A 7 19.17 -5.74 3.33
C GLY A 7 17.95 -5.83 4.25
N ALA A 8 16.74 -5.72 3.68
CA ALA A 8 15.47 -5.68 4.37
C ALA A 8 14.75 -7.03 4.29
N VAL A 9 13.84 -7.26 5.23
CA VAL A 9 12.92 -8.41 5.22
C VAL A 9 11.69 -8.07 4.38
N LEU A 10 11.33 -8.95 3.45
CA LEU A 10 10.04 -8.87 2.74
C LEU A 10 8.96 -9.50 3.62
N VAL A 11 8.02 -8.71 4.11
CA VAL A 11 6.87 -9.22 4.87
C VAL A 11 5.63 -9.27 3.97
N PRO A 12 4.97 -10.44 3.84
CA PRO A 12 3.74 -10.55 3.07
C PRO A 12 2.57 -9.85 3.79
N THR A 13 1.91 -8.92 3.10
CA THR A 13 0.71 -8.22 3.62
C THR A 13 -0.56 -9.08 3.62
N MET A 14 -0.49 -10.24 2.98
CA MET A 14 -1.46 -11.32 3.07
C MET A 14 -0.72 -12.53 3.64
N PRO A 15 -0.81 -12.78 4.96
CA PRO A 15 -0.11 -13.90 5.58
C PRO A 15 -0.48 -15.24 4.91
N PRO A 16 0.44 -16.21 4.81
CA PRO A 16 0.16 -17.50 4.19
C PRO A 16 -1.04 -18.25 4.81
N SER A 17 -1.27 -18.06 6.12
CA SER A 17 -2.43 -18.61 6.83
C SER A 17 -3.79 -18.12 6.32
N TYR A 18 -3.82 -16.99 5.58
CA TYR A 18 -5.03 -16.42 5.00
C TYR A 18 -5.33 -16.94 3.59
N GLU A 19 -4.43 -17.71 2.96
CA GLU A 19 -4.58 -18.08 1.55
C GLU A 19 -5.83 -18.88 1.23
N LEU A 20 -6.22 -19.82 2.11
CA LEU A 20 -7.41 -20.63 1.89
C LEU A 20 -8.67 -19.75 1.94
N LEU A 21 -8.80 -18.92 2.98
CA LEU A 21 -9.94 -18.01 3.13
C LEU A 21 -9.96 -16.95 2.01
N ARG A 22 -8.80 -16.52 1.53
CA ARG A 22 -8.70 -15.60 0.40
C ARG A 22 -9.37 -16.17 -0.84
N ARG A 23 -9.20 -17.47 -1.13
CA ARG A 23 -9.83 -18.09 -2.32
C ARG A 23 -11.35 -18.02 -2.24
N GLU A 24 -11.92 -18.30 -1.06
CA GLU A 24 -13.36 -18.18 -0.81
C GLU A 24 -13.84 -16.72 -0.96
N MET A 25 -13.12 -15.77 -0.38
CA MET A 25 -13.44 -14.35 -0.48
C MET A 25 -13.31 -13.82 -1.92
N ASP A 26 -12.31 -14.28 -2.66
CA ASP A 26 -12.09 -13.91 -4.06
C ASP A 26 -13.16 -14.52 -5.00
N ALA A 27 -13.80 -15.63 -4.63
CA ALA A 27 -14.93 -16.20 -5.37
C ALA A 27 -16.24 -15.41 -5.20
N GLY A 28 -16.43 -14.80 -4.03
CA GLY A 28 -17.60 -13.98 -3.71
C GLY A 28 -17.67 -12.64 -4.48
N ALA A 29 -18.80 -11.94 -4.33
CA ALA A 29 -19.03 -10.65 -4.99
C ALA A 29 -19.04 -9.42 -4.08
N ASN A 30 -19.07 -9.64 -2.78
CA ASN A 30 -19.24 -8.57 -1.81
C ASN A 30 -17.91 -7.82 -1.60
N VAL A 31 -17.86 -6.59 -2.09
CA VAL A 31 -16.66 -5.72 -2.03
C VAL A 31 -16.32 -5.34 -0.59
N ASP A 32 -17.33 -5.10 0.24
CA ASP A 32 -17.18 -4.74 1.65
C ASP A 32 -16.60 -5.91 2.47
N ALA A 33 -17.15 -7.11 2.30
CA ALA A 33 -16.64 -8.32 2.95
C ALA A 33 -15.19 -8.60 2.53
N ARG A 34 -14.89 -8.45 1.24
CA ARG A 34 -13.52 -8.56 0.71
C ARG A 34 -12.62 -7.51 1.36
N MET A 35 -13.03 -6.25 1.46
CA MET A 35 -12.24 -5.19 2.10
C MET A 35 -11.92 -5.52 3.55
N CYS A 36 -12.92 -5.92 4.34
CA CYS A 36 -12.73 -6.32 5.73
C CYS A 36 -11.76 -7.51 5.88
N PHE A 37 -11.83 -8.48 4.98
CA PHE A 37 -10.90 -9.61 4.94
C PHE A 37 -9.45 -9.16 4.66
N TYR A 38 -9.22 -8.30 3.67
CA TYR A 38 -7.88 -7.80 3.37
C TYR A 38 -7.35 -6.88 4.49
N LEU A 39 -8.21 -6.12 5.15
CA LEU A 39 -7.83 -5.30 6.30
C LEU A 39 -7.43 -6.15 7.50
N SER A 40 -8.15 -7.25 7.80
CA SER A 40 -7.76 -8.13 8.90
C SER A 40 -6.42 -8.81 8.61
N ALA A 41 -6.17 -9.25 7.38
CA ALA A 41 -4.88 -9.79 6.97
C ALA A 41 -3.73 -8.77 7.14
N LEU A 42 -3.96 -7.51 6.72
CA LEU A 42 -3.00 -6.43 6.88
C LEU A 42 -2.69 -6.14 8.35
N LEU A 43 -3.72 -6.09 9.20
CA LEU A 43 -3.54 -5.87 10.63
C LEU A 43 -2.76 -7.01 11.29
N THR A 44 -2.97 -8.26 10.86
CA THR A 44 -2.14 -9.39 11.31
C THR A 44 -0.69 -9.25 10.83
N ALA A 45 -0.47 -8.83 9.58
CA ALA A 45 0.88 -8.59 9.08
C ALA A 45 1.61 -7.45 9.82
N VAL A 46 0.88 -6.48 10.38
CA VAL A 46 1.46 -5.38 11.18
C VAL A 46 2.20 -5.90 12.41
N ASP A 47 1.74 -6.98 13.04
CA ASP A 47 2.43 -7.56 14.19
C ASP A 47 3.82 -8.11 13.80
N GLU A 48 3.91 -8.77 12.65
CA GLU A 48 5.17 -9.25 12.08
C GLU A 48 6.08 -8.09 11.67
N ILE A 49 5.53 -7.06 11.01
CA ILE A 49 6.26 -5.84 10.64
C ILE A 49 6.85 -5.19 11.90
N ARG A 50 6.05 -5.04 12.97
CA ARG A 50 6.50 -4.46 14.23
C ARG A 50 7.62 -5.28 14.86
N SER A 51 7.50 -6.60 14.87
CA SER A 51 8.54 -7.49 15.39
C SER A 51 9.89 -7.26 14.68
N HIS A 52 9.90 -7.20 13.35
CA HIS A 52 11.11 -6.91 12.59
C HIS A 52 11.68 -5.52 12.86
N LEU A 53 10.83 -4.50 12.91
CA LEU A 53 11.27 -3.12 13.18
C LEU A 53 11.86 -2.97 14.59
N ILE A 54 11.27 -3.61 15.60
CA ILE A 54 11.79 -3.63 16.97
C ILE A 54 13.16 -4.31 17.03
N ALA A 55 13.35 -5.37 16.24
CA ALA A 55 14.64 -6.05 16.10
C ALA A 55 15.68 -5.26 15.26
N GLY A 56 15.35 -4.05 14.79
CA GLY A 56 16.24 -3.21 13.98
C GLY A 56 16.35 -3.65 12.52
N ASN A 57 15.50 -4.57 12.05
CA ASN A 57 15.50 -5.04 10.67
C ASN A 57 14.62 -4.13 9.81
N PRO A 58 15.15 -3.52 8.73
CA PRO A 58 14.32 -2.81 7.76
C PRO A 58 13.31 -3.76 7.13
N VAL A 59 12.12 -3.24 6.83
CA VAL A 59 11.03 -4.02 6.24
C VAL A 59 10.62 -3.43 4.90
N VAL A 60 10.40 -4.31 3.93
CA VAL A 60 9.72 -3.99 2.67
C VAL A 60 8.42 -4.77 2.65
N VAL A 61 7.34 -4.09 2.25
CA VAL A 61 6.04 -4.71 2.04
C VAL A 61 5.53 -4.37 0.65
N GLU A 62 4.77 -5.28 0.07
CA GLU A 62 3.96 -5.00 -1.10
C GLU A 62 2.53 -4.74 -0.64
N SER A 63 1.82 -3.80 -1.27
CA SER A 63 0.36 -3.75 -1.14
C SER A 63 -0.20 -3.47 0.27
N TYR A 64 0.32 -2.44 0.95
CA TYR A 64 -0.12 -2.02 2.30
C TYR A 64 -1.51 -1.34 2.32
N PHE A 65 -1.91 -0.70 3.43
CA PHE A 65 -3.24 -0.12 3.62
C PHE A 65 -3.71 0.82 2.49
N ALA A 66 -2.83 1.68 1.96
CA ALA A 66 -3.19 2.59 0.86
C ALA A 66 -3.74 1.82 -0.35
N ARG A 67 -3.13 0.68 -0.71
CA ARG A 67 -3.62 -0.18 -1.80
C ARG A 67 -4.97 -0.79 -1.46
N CYS A 68 -5.10 -1.35 -0.25
CA CYS A 68 -6.34 -1.99 0.18
C CYS A 68 -7.50 -0.99 0.12
N LEU A 69 -7.36 0.17 0.75
CA LEU A 69 -8.39 1.20 0.78
C LEU A 69 -8.69 1.75 -0.62
N ALA A 70 -7.65 2.08 -1.40
CA ALA A 70 -7.85 2.67 -2.72
C ALA A 70 -8.58 1.72 -3.69
N ASN A 71 -8.21 0.44 -3.71
CA ASN A 71 -8.87 -0.53 -4.59
C ASN A 71 -10.31 -0.76 -4.15
N HIS A 72 -10.56 -1.08 -2.89
CA HIS A 72 -11.91 -1.43 -2.47
C HIS A 72 -12.88 -0.24 -2.53
N ARG A 73 -12.46 0.97 -2.15
CA ARG A 73 -13.27 2.19 -2.34
C ARG A 73 -13.57 2.44 -3.82
N ALA A 74 -12.58 2.30 -4.69
CA ALA A 74 -12.82 2.40 -6.12
C ALA A 74 -13.72 1.26 -6.64
N LEU A 75 -13.74 0.08 -6.02
CA LEU A 75 -14.66 -0.98 -6.40
C LEU A 75 -16.07 -0.84 -5.78
N GLY A 76 -16.32 0.23 -5.03
CA GLY A 76 -17.64 0.54 -4.47
C GLY A 76 -17.85 0.04 -3.04
N ALA A 77 -16.79 -0.23 -2.28
CA ALA A 77 -16.93 -0.46 -0.84
C ALA A 77 -17.61 0.75 -0.18
N GLY A 78 -18.66 0.48 0.59
CA GLY A 78 -19.42 1.48 1.34
C GLY A 78 -18.96 1.62 2.80
N ILE A 79 -18.11 0.71 3.28
CA ILE A 79 -17.57 0.77 4.64
C ILE A 79 -16.47 1.84 4.74
N ASP A 80 -16.64 2.76 5.68
CA ASP A 80 -15.55 3.65 6.09
C ASP A 80 -14.72 3.05 7.22
N VAL A 81 -13.42 3.30 7.18
CA VAL A 81 -12.45 2.70 8.10
C VAL A 81 -11.46 3.74 8.57
N THR A 82 -11.42 3.94 9.88
CA THR A 82 -10.37 4.70 10.55
C THR A 82 -9.24 3.74 10.93
N LEU A 83 -8.04 3.99 10.39
CA LEU A 83 -6.87 3.20 10.73
C LEU A 83 -6.29 3.64 12.09
N PRO A 84 -5.72 2.72 12.88
CA PRO A 84 -5.00 3.08 14.10
C PRO A 84 -3.86 4.06 13.83
N ALA A 85 -3.70 5.06 14.70
CA ALA A 85 -2.69 6.11 14.54
C ALA A 85 -1.25 5.60 14.75
N ASP A 86 -1.10 4.47 15.45
CA ASP A 86 0.17 3.83 15.81
C ASP A 86 0.66 2.79 14.77
N LEU A 87 0.03 2.73 13.60
CA LEU A 87 0.49 1.87 12.52
C LEU A 87 1.88 2.30 12.02
N PRO A 88 2.79 1.34 11.71
CA PRO A 88 4.05 1.65 11.05
C PRO A 88 3.81 2.44 9.76
N GLN A 89 4.45 3.61 9.64
CA GLN A 89 4.33 4.51 8.49
C GLN A 89 5.46 4.22 7.48
N PRO A 90 5.17 3.57 6.34
CA PRO A 90 6.19 3.28 5.36
C PRO A 90 6.54 4.51 4.53
N THR A 91 7.76 4.53 3.99
CA THR A 91 8.02 5.29 2.76
C THR A 91 7.37 4.54 1.61
N ALA A 92 6.29 5.09 1.06
CA ALA A 92 5.47 4.44 0.05
C ALA A 92 5.83 4.92 -1.37
N TYR A 93 5.94 3.99 -2.31
CA TYR A 93 6.17 4.28 -3.73
C TYR A 93 4.99 3.80 -4.55
N TYR A 94 4.47 4.69 -5.39
CA TYR A 94 3.43 4.39 -6.36
C TYR A 94 4.07 4.18 -7.73
N LEU A 95 4.18 2.92 -8.13
CA LEU A 95 4.78 2.52 -9.40
C LEU A 95 3.75 2.70 -10.53
N VAL A 96 4.08 3.53 -11.51
CA VAL A 96 3.24 3.79 -12.68
C VAL A 96 3.99 3.39 -13.95
N CYS A 97 3.24 3.18 -15.03
CA CYS A 97 3.80 3.01 -16.36
C CYS A 97 2.78 3.49 -17.40
N ALA A 98 3.25 3.73 -18.62
CA ALA A 98 2.40 3.99 -19.76
C ALA A 98 1.42 2.82 -20.01
N GLN A 99 0.26 3.13 -20.59
CA GLN A 99 -0.83 2.15 -20.76
C GLN A 99 -0.43 0.99 -21.68
N ASP A 100 0.30 1.27 -22.75
CA ASP A 100 0.84 0.27 -23.68
C ASP A 100 1.82 -0.68 -22.98
N GLU A 101 2.72 -0.14 -22.16
CA GLU A 101 3.64 -0.93 -21.34
C GLU A 101 2.88 -1.77 -20.30
N ARG A 102 1.83 -1.23 -19.68
CA ARG A 102 0.95 -1.98 -18.77
C ARG A 102 0.31 -3.16 -19.50
N GLN A 103 -0.32 -2.94 -20.65
CA GLN A 103 -1.00 -3.98 -21.42
C GLN A 103 -0.01 -5.05 -21.90
N ARG A 104 1.18 -4.64 -22.35
CA ARG A 104 2.28 -5.56 -22.69
C ARG A 104 2.65 -6.46 -21.52
N ARG A 105 2.84 -5.89 -20.32
CA ARG A 105 3.17 -6.66 -19.10
C ARG A 105 2.04 -7.60 -18.67
N LEU A 106 0.79 -7.17 -18.79
CA LEU A 106 -0.38 -8.00 -18.48
C LEU A 106 -0.51 -9.18 -19.45
N ALA A 107 -0.28 -8.98 -20.75
CA ALA A 107 -0.34 -10.04 -21.75
C ALA A 107 0.71 -11.15 -21.53
N HIS A 108 1.86 -10.80 -20.96
CA HIS A 108 2.91 -11.77 -20.62
C HIS A 108 2.75 -12.38 -19.23
N ARG A 109 1.71 -12.01 -18.49
CA ARG A 109 1.51 -12.47 -17.12
C ARG A 109 0.98 -13.90 -17.12
N ASN A 110 1.76 -14.84 -16.60
CA ASN A 110 1.33 -16.21 -16.39
C ASN A 110 0.45 -16.34 -15.13
N LYS A 111 -0.74 -15.72 -15.14
CA LYS A 111 -1.73 -15.77 -14.06
C LYS A 111 -3.14 -15.78 -14.67
N PRO A 112 -4.05 -16.66 -14.22
CA PRO A 112 -5.46 -16.57 -14.58
C PRO A 112 -6.03 -15.20 -14.22
N VAL A 113 -6.79 -14.62 -15.15
CA VAL A 113 -7.51 -13.36 -14.92
C VAL A 113 -8.70 -13.66 -14.02
N SER A 114 -8.75 -13.03 -12.85
CA SER A 114 -9.90 -13.11 -11.94
C SER A 114 -10.92 -12.01 -12.25
N ARG A 115 -12.17 -12.20 -11.79
CA ARG A 115 -13.21 -11.14 -11.81
C ARG A 115 -12.71 -9.80 -11.23
N TRP A 116 -11.85 -9.87 -10.22
CA TRP A 116 -11.32 -8.70 -9.53
C TRP A 116 -10.23 -8.00 -10.33
N ASP A 117 -9.50 -8.75 -11.17
CA ASP A 117 -8.55 -8.17 -12.12
C ASP A 117 -9.34 -7.38 -13.20
N VAL A 118 -10.43 -7.94 -13.73
CA VAL A 118 -11.30 -7.25 -14.71
C VAL A 118 -11.90 -5.97 -14.11
N LEU A 119 -12.52 -6.08 -12.93
CA LEU A 119 -13.10 -4.91 -12.25
C LEU A 119 -12.06 -3.84 -11.92
N ALA A 120 -10.82 -4.23 -11.62
CA ALA A 120 -9.74 -3.28 -11.37
C ALA A 120 -9.28 -2.57 -12.64
N GLU A 121 -9.27 -3.23 -13.80
CA GLU A 121 -9.00 -2.57 -15.08
C GLU A 121 -10.13 -1.59 -15.45
N ASP A 122 -11.39 -2.01 -15.31
CA ASP A 122 -12.55 -1.12 -15.56
C ASP A 122 -12.58 0.10 -14.62
N ALA A 123 -11.99 -0.05 -13.42
CA ALA A 123 -11.91 1.00 -12.41
C ALA A 123 -10.56 1.72 -12.35
N ALA A 124 -9.64 1.50 -13.30
CA ALA A 124 -8.24 1.93 -13.20
C ALA A 124 -8.07 3.44 -12.93
N ASP A 125 -8.83 4.29 -13.63
CA ASP A 125 -8.80 5.74 -13.42
C ASP A 125 -9.28 6.14 -12.03
N ARG A 126 -10.33 5.47 -11.54
CA ARG A 126 -10.89 5.71 -10.22
C ARG A 126 -9.92 5.28 -9.13
N ILE A 127 -9.29 4.11 -9.28
CA ILE A 127 -8.23 3.61 -8.40
C ILE A 127 -7.07 4.61 -8.36
N THR A 128 -6.62 5.10 -9.52
CA THR A 128 -5.54 6.09 -9.62
C THR A 128 -5.86 7.38 -8.89
N ARG A 129 -7.09 7.90 -9.03
CA ARG A 129 -7.55 9.08 -8.28
C ARG A 129 -7.59 8.83 -6.78
N THR A 130 -8.04 7.66 -6.33
CA THR A 130 -8.05 7.34 -4.90
C THR A 130 -6.64 7.20 -4.33
N TYR A 131 -5.69 6.65 -5.09
CA TYR A 131 -4.28 6.60 -4.66
C TYR A 131 -3.65 7.97 -4.48
N ALA A 132 -4.05 8.98 -5.27
CA ALA A 132 -3.51 10.34 -5.16
C ALA A 132 -3.79 11.01 -3.80
N GLN A 133 -4.69 10.44 -2.99
CA GLN A 133 -5.00 10.90 -1.64
C GLN A 133 -3.97 10.47 -0.59
N PHE A 134 -3.07 9.54 -0.93
CA PHE A 134 -2.06 9.03 0.00
C PHE A 134 -0.68 9.64 -0.30
N PRO A 135 0.11 9.99 0.72
CA PRO A 135 1.46 10.52 0.53
C PRO A 135 2.40 9.43 0.02
N MET A 136 2.75 9.48 -1.27
CA MET A 136 3.61 8.48 -1.91
C MET A 136 4.53 9.10 -2.96
N TYR A 137 5.72 8.52 -3.12
CA TYR A 137 6.63 8.85 -4.21
C TYR A 137 6.17 8.16 -5.49
N ARG A 138 5.81 8.94 -6.50
CA ARG A 138 5.47 8.40 -7.82
C ARG A 138 6.75 8.03 -8.56
N VAL A 139 6.84 6.79 -9.03
CA VAL A 139 7.98 6.30 -9.81
C VAL A 139 7.46 5.79 -11.14
N ASP A 140 7.87 6.44 -12.23
CA ASP A 140 7.59 5.95 -13.58
C ASP A 140 8.51 4.77 -13.91
N THR A 141 7.91 3.67 -14.31
CA THR A 141 8.58 2.41 -14.64
C THR A 141 8.47 2.07 -16.12
N THR A 142 8.01 3.01 -16.95
CA THR A 142 7.87 2.83 -18.40
C THR A 142 9.22 2.47 -19.03
N GLY A 143 9.26 1.34 -19.74
CA GLY A 143 10.49 0.83 -20.36
C GLY A 143 11.56 0.30 -19.40
N LEU A 144 11.35 0.38 -18.08
CA LEU A 144 12.34 -0.07 -17.09
C LEU A 144 12.17 -1.55 -16.71
N GLY A 145 13.31 -2.23 -16.57
CA GLY A 145 13.39 -3.56 -15.96
C GLY A 145 13.31 -3.51 -14.42
N PRO A 146 13.04 -4.65 -13.74
CA PRO A 146 12.93 -4.69 -12.28
C PRO A 146 14.15 -4.16 -11.52
N ASP A 147 15.37 -4.42 -12.01
CA ASP A 147 16.62 -3.91 -11.41
C ASP A 147 16.74 -2.38 -11.53
N GLU A 148 16.35 -1.82 -12.68
CA GLU A 148 16.33 -0.37 -12.91
C GLU A 148 15.34 0.33 -11.99
N VAL A 149 14.13 -0.24 -11.85
CA VAL A 149 13.14 0.27 -10.90
C VAL A 149 13.68 0.27 -9.48
N CYS A 150 14.36 -0.80 -9.06
CA CYS A 150 14.99 -0.86 -7.74
C CYS A 150 16.04 0.25 -7.56
N ARG A 151 16.91 0.48 -8.56
CA ARG A 151 17.91 1.57 -8.52
C ARG A 151 17.25 2.95 -8.41
N THR A 152 16.18 3.21 -9.15
CA THR A 152 15.44 4.48 -9.11
C THR A 152 14.83 4.73 -7.72
N ILE A 153 14.22 3.71 -7.12
CA ILE A 153 13.67 3.79 -5.77
C ILE A 153 14.76 4.12 -4.74
N LEU A 154 15.90 3.42 -4.80
CA LEU A 154 17.01 3.66 -3.88
C LEU A 154 17.61 5.06 -4.01
N ALA A 155 17.68 5.61 -5.23
CA ALA A 155 18.17 6.98 -5.45
C ALA A 155 17.22 8.06 -4.92
N THR A 156 15.91 7.79 -4.89
CA THR A 156 14.89 8.74 -4.37
C THR A 156 15.08 8.98 -2.87
N ASP A 157 15.48 7.95 -2.12
CA ASP A 157 15.72 8.07 -0.68
C ASP A 157 16.93 8.92 -0.34
N THR A 158 17.98 8.85 -1.15
CA THR A 158 19.18 9.66 -0.97
C THR A 158 18.86 11.14 -1.13
N GLN A 159 18.00 11.50 -2.09
CA GLN A 159 17.56 12.89 -2.30
C GLN A 159 16.61 13.38 -1.19
N GLY A 160 15.77 12.51 -0.64
CA GLY A 160 14.93 12.82 0.53
C GLY A 160 15.73 13.03 1.82
N ALA A 161 16.82 12.28 2.01
CA ALA A 161 17.74 12.43 3.14
C ALA A 161 18.49 13.77 3.10
N HIS A 162 18.87 14.28 1.91
CA HIS A 162 19.50 15.59 1.76
C HIS A 162 18.53 16.78 1.99
N ARG A 163 17.22 16.61 1.76
CA ARG A 163 16.22 17.64 2.10
C ARG A 163 15.89 17.71 3.60
N ARG A 164 16.07 16.63 4.36
CA ARG A 164 15.82 16.61 5.82
C ARG A 164 16.83 17.41 6.65
N ALA A 165 17.94 17.87 6.06
CA ALA A 165 18.91 18.71 6.76
C ALA A 165 18.55 20.21 6.78
N ASN A 166 17.51 20.65 6.06
CA ASN A 166 17.08 22.06 6.01
C ASN A 166 15.56 22.20 5.83
N ALA A 167 14.80 21.82 6.85
CA ALA A 167 13.38 22.18 6.92
C ALA A 167 13.01 22.61 8.34
N GLU A 168 12.80 23.92 8.51
CA GLU A 168 12.09 24.47 9.67
C GLU A 168 10.62 24.00 9.69
N PRO A 169 10.01 23.82 10.87
CA PRO A 169 8.65 23.36 10.99
C PRO A 169 7.67 24.48 10.61
N VAL A 170 6.88 24.25 9.56
CA VAL A 170 5.73 25.09 9.23
C VAL A 170 4.47 24.44 9.79
N GLY A 171 3.84 25.12 10.76
CA GLY A 171 2.44 24.92 11.11
C GLY A 171 2.14 24.58 12.56
N THR A 172 2.35 25.53 13.48
CA THR A 172 1.51 25.63 14.69
C THR A 172 0.17 26.22 14.30
N HIS A 173 -0.92 25.46 14.44
CA HIS A 173 -2.25 26.03 14.63
C HIS A 173 -2.89 25.44 15.89
N PRO A 174 -3.46 26.29 16.77
CA PRO A 174 -4.03 25.87 18.03
C PRO A 174 -5.53 25.63 17.85
N ASP A 175 -5.98 24.39 17.85
CA ASP A 175 -7.39 24.07 18.10
C ASP A 175 -7.46 22.85 19.01
N LEU A 176 -7.31 23.12 20.30
CA LEU A 176 -7.66 22.21 21.39
C LEU A 176 -9.19 22.05 21.39
N LEU A 177 -9.68 20.87 21.01
CA LEU A 177 -11.05 20.49 21.35
C LEU A 177 -11.14 20.25 22.86
N PRO A 178 -12.20 20.73 23.55
CA PRO A 178 -12.34 20.52 24.98
C PRO A 178 -12.70 19.06 25.29
N PRO A 179 -12.26 18.52 26.47
CA PRO A 179 -12.58 17.16 26.88
C PRO A 179 -14.07 16.99 27.21
N ILE A 180 -14.63 15.84 26.84
CA ILE A 180 -16.02 15.44 27.14
C ILE A 180 -16.13 15.10 28.63
N PRO A 181 -17.17 15.54 29.36
CA PRO A 181 -17.38 15.17 30.76
C PRO A 181 -17.81 13.70 30.88
N CYS A 182 -17.11 12.93 31.70
CA CYS A 182 -17.64 11.66 32.21
C CYS A 182 -18.62 11.96 33.36
N GLY A 183 -19.89 11.60 33.16
CA GLY A 183 -20.93 11.68 34.18
C GLY A 183 -20.79 10.58 35.23
N SER A 184 -21.11 10.94 36.47
CA SER A 184 -21.08 10.14 37.70
C SER A 184 -22.17 9.06 37.78
#